data_AF-A0A7C1YM25-F1
#
_entry.id   AF-A0A7C1YM25-F1
#
_cell.length_a   1.000
_cell.length_b   1.000
_cell.length_c   1.000
_cell.angle_alpha   90.00
_cell.angle_beta   90.00
_cell.angle_gamma   90.00
#
_symmetry.space_group_name_H-M   'P 1'
#
loop_
_entity.id
_entity.type
_entity.pdbx_description
1 polymer ?
#
loop_
_entity_poly.entity_id
_entity_poly.type
_entity_poly.pdbx_seq_one_letter_code
_entity_poly.pdbx_strand_id
1 'polypeptide(L)'
;MADDQSNETGSGPSGDGEPGRTETPEVVMAGTEGQEQAQSEGISEPAKVMRIGAMIRQLLEEVRQAPLDEAGRDRLRSIYDTSIEELSSALSPELAEELERITSPFDGGEVPSEAELRVAQAQLVGWLEGLFHGIQAALFAQQMAARQQLAEMRQQALPSSPGQAPQTGPGVYL
;
A
#
# COMPACT_ATOMS: atom_id res chain seq x y z
N MET A 1 59.88 20.96 48.62
CA MET A 1 58.46 21.38 48.69
C MET A 1 57.97 21.37 47.25
N ALA A 2 57.43 20.29 46.67
CA ALA A 2 56.51 19.27 47.21
C ALA A 2 55.30 19.96 47.87
N ASP A 3 54.04 19.77 47.53
CA ASP A 3 53.27 18.95 46.57
C ASP A 3 51.88 19.68 46.51
N ASP A 4 51.20 19.73 45.38
CA ASP A 4 50.06 18.86 45.01
C ASP A 4 48.94 18.68 46.06
N GLN A 5 47.70 18.67 45.54
CA GLN A 5 46.39 18.38 46.15
C GLN A 5 45.54 19.56 46.64
N SER A 6 44.44 19.80 45.91
CA SER A 6 43.07 19.68 46.45
C SER A 6 42.06 19.67 45.29
N ASN A 7 41.60 18.46 44.98
CA ASN A 7 40.49 18.10 44.12
C ASN A 7 39.18 18.18 44.93
N GLU A 8 38.17 18.93 44.47
CA GLU A 8 36.77 18.72 44.84
C GLU A 8 35.85 18.93 43.63
N THR A 9 35.51 17.80 43.01
CA THR A 9 34.20 17.35 42.54
C THR A 9 33.04 18.36 42.49
N GLY A 10 32.54 18.57 41.27
CA GLY A 10 31.17 19.03 40.99
C GLY A 10 30.56 18.18 39.88
N SER A 11 29.92 17.07 40.28
CA SER A 11 29.09 16.24 39.40
C SER A 11 27.84 17.00 38.95
N GLY A 12 27.64 17.11 37.64
CA GLY A 12 26.33 17.39 37.04
C GLY A 12 26.09 16.36 35.94
N PRO A 13 25.11 15.45 36.06
CA PRO A 13 24.72 14.59 34.96
C PRO A 13 23.66 15.27 34.10
N SER A 14 23.60 14.81 32.84
CA SER A 14 22.42 14.89 31.98
C SER A 14 22.20 16.22 31.25
N GLY A 15 22.72 16.28 30.03
CA GLY A 15 22.49 17.40 29.13
C GLY A 15 22.78 17.13 27.66
N ASP A 16 22.75 15.88 27.19
CA ASP A 16 22.72 15.59 25.76
C ASP A 16 21.36 14.99 25.43
N GLY A 17 20.40 15.89 25.19
CA GLY A 17 19.17 15.53 24.52
C GLY A 17 19.51 15.15 23.09
N GLU A 18 19.50 13.84 22.79
CA GLU A 18 19.26 13.39 21.43
C GLU A 18 18.00 14.10 20.94
N PRO A 19 18.04 14.86 19.83
CA PRO A 19 16.81 15.18 19.15
C PRO A 19 16.27 13.83 18.67
N GLY A 20 15.23 13.36 19.38
CA GLY A 20 14.49 12.16 19.04
C GLY A 20 14.27 12.20 17.54
N ARG A 21 14.88 11.22 16.85
CA ARG A 21 14.53 10.87 15.48
C ARG A 21 13.03 10.69 15.51
N THR A 22 12.32 11.72 15.07
CA THR A 22 10.93 11.58 14.69
C THR A 22 11.02 10.59 13.55
N GLU A 23 10.70 9.33 13.83
CA GLU A 23 10.34 8.37 12.82
C GLU A 23 9.11 8.96 12.15
N THR A 24 9.34 9.89 11.21
CA THR A 24 8.38 10.14 10.15
C THR A 24 8.11 8.77 9.58
N PRO A 25 6.85 8.29 9.56
CA PRO A 25 6.55 7.06 8.87
C PRO A 25 7.04 7.28 7.44
N GLU A 26 8.12 6.60 7.10
CA GLU A 26 8.59 6.49 5.74
C GLU A 26 7.44 5.78 5.04
N VAL A 27 6.56 6.57 4.42
CA VAL A 27 5.62 6.06 3.43
C VAL A 27 6.56 5.44 2.41
N VAL A 28 6.64 4.12 2.44
CA VAL A 28 7.38 3.32 1.47
C VAL A 28 6.68 3.59 0.16
N MET A 29 7.13 4.65 -0.52
CA MET A 29 6.70 5.02 -1.84
C MET A 29 7.20 3.87 -2.71
N ALA A 30 6.29 2.97 -3.06
CA ALA A 30 6.51 2.04 -4.15
C ALA A 30 7.13 2.84 -5.30
N GLY A 31 8.34 2.46 -5.71
CA GLY A 31 9.09 3.18 -6.73
C GLY A 31 8.29 3.31 -8.02
N THR A 32 8.77 4.16 -8.92
CA THR A 32 8.16 4.51 -10.22
C THR A 32 7.58 3.30 -10.99
N GLU A 33 8.16 2.11 -10.83
CA GLU A 33 7.67 0.85 -11.40
C GLU A 33 6.26 0.48 -10.93
N GLY A 34 5.93 0.66 -9.64
CA GLY A 34 4.59 0.38 -9.11
C GLY A 34 3.51 1.35 -9.62
N GLN A 35 3.91 2.58 -9.99
CA GLN A 35 3.01 3.58 -10.57
C GLN A 35 2.71 3.32 -12.05
N GLU A 36 3.67 2.80 -12.82
CA GLU A 36 3.44 2.37 -14.21
C GLU A 36 2.64 1.07 -14.27
N GLN A 37 2.80 0.18 -13.29
CA GLN A 37 2.10 -1.11 -13.24
C GLN A 37 0.65 -0.98 -12.73
N ALA A 38 0.35 -0.03 -11.84
CA ALA A 38 -1.02 0.26 -11.42
C ALA A 38 -1.87 0.87 -12.56
N GLN A 39 -1.25 1.50 -13.56
CA GLN A 39 -1.94 2.01 -14.75
C GLN A 39 -2.58 0.89 -15.61
N SER A 40 -2.16 -0.37 -15.47
CA SER A 40 -2.69 -1.48 -16.28
C SER A 40 -3.81 -2.30 -15.61
N GLU A 41 -4.12 -2.08 -14.33
CA GLU A 41 -5.04 -2.93 -13.55
C GLU A 41 -6.24 -2.14 -13.00
N GLY A 42 -6.84 -1.28 -13.83
CA GLY A 42 -8.12 -0.63 -13.54
C GLY A 42 -8.02 0.73 -12.85
N ILE A 43 -6.82 1.28 -12.64
CA ILE A 43 -6.63 2.62 -12.08
C ILE A 43 -5.99 3.53 -13.13
N SER A 44 -6.68 4.57 -13.58
CA SER A 44 -6.16 5.52 -14.57
C SER A 44 -5.17 6.51 -13.96
N GLU A 45 -5.42 6.95 -12.72
CA GLU A 45 -4.58 7.90 -12.00
C GLU A 45 -4.16 7.39 -10.61
N PRO A 46 -3.18 6.47 -10.51
CA PRO A 46 -2.78 5.86 -9.24
C PRO A 46 -2.38 6.88 -8.17
N ALA A 47 -1.63 7.91 -8.56
CA ALA A 47 -1.18 8.96 -7.64
C ALA A 47 -2.35 9.78 -7.07
N LYS A 48 -3.43 9.98 -7.83
CA LYS A 48 -4.63 10.70 -7.38
C LYS A 48 -5.37 9.86 -6.34
N VAL A 49 -5.61 8.58 -6.63
CA VAL A 49 -6.25 7.62 -5.71
C VAL A 49 -5.48 7.54 -4.39
N MET A 50 -4.15 7.40 -4.43
CA MET A 50 -3.32 7.35 -3.22
C MET A 50 -3.43 8.62 -2.37
N ARG A 51 -3.43 9.80 -3.01
CA ARG A 51 -3.54 11.09 -2.32
C ARG A 51 -4.89 11.24 -1.63
N ILE A 52 -5.97 10.89 -2.32
CA ILE A 52 -7.33 10.96 -1.76
C ILE A 52 -7.50 9.94 -0.63
N GLY A 53 -7.03 8.70 -0.82
CA GLY A 53 -7.08 7.66 0.21
C GLY A 53 -6.32 8.06 1.49
N ALA A 54 -5.14 8.67 1.36
CA ALA A 54 -4.39 9.19 2.50
C ALA A 54 -5.12 10.34 3.21
N MET A 55 -5.74 11.25 2.45
CA MET A 55 -6.55 12.34 3.00
C MET A 55 -7.73 11.80 3.80
N ILE A 56 -8.51 10.86 3.25
CA ILE A 56 -9.67 10.27 3.94
C ILE A 56 -9.24 9.56 5.22
N ARG A 57 -8.12 8.81 5.19
CA ARG A 57 -7.58 8.15 6.39
C ARG A 57 -7.21 9.16 7.48
N GLN A 58 -6.57 10.27 7.11
CA GLN A 58 -6.20 11.31 8.07
C GLN A 58 -7.45 11.96 8.68
N LEU A 59 -8.48 12.22 7.88
CA LEU A 59 -9.76 12.76 8.35
C LEU A 59 -10.48 11.77 9.29
N LEU A 60 -10.49 10.48 8.96
CA LEU A 60 -11.04 9.44 9.81
C LEU A 60 -10.36 9.41 11.18
N GLU A 61 -9.04 9.55 11.20
CA GLU A 61 -8.28 9.57 12.45
C GLU A 61 -8.56 10.83 13.26
N GLU A 62 -8.68 12.01 12.62
CA GLU A 62 -9.05 13.26 13.30
C GLU A 62 -10.41 13.14 14.02
N VAL A 63 -11.41 12.55 13.35
CA VAL A 63 -12.75 12.34 13.91
C VAL A 63 -12.73 11.36 15.10
N ARG A 64 -11.71 10.50 15.21
CA ARG A 64 -11.54 9.61 16.36
C ARG A 64 -10.89 10.32 17.54
N GLN A 65 -10.11 11.37 17.30
CA GLN A 65 -9.36 12.10 18.32
C GLN A 65 -10.13 13.27 18.92
N ALA A 66 -10.96 13.94 18.13
CA ALA A 66 -11.73 15.10 18.56
C ALA A 66 -13.19 15.02 18.10
N PRO A 67 -14.16 15.36 18.98
CA PRO A 67 -15.56 15.40 18.59
C PRO A 67 -15.82 16.57 17.62
N LEU A 68 -16.71 16.34 16.65
CA LEU A 68 -17.11 17.35 15.68
C LEU A 68 -18.45 18.00 16.05
N ASP A 69 -18.55 19.30 15.80
CA ASP A 69 -19.83 20.00 15.80
C ASP A 69 -20.61 19.74 14.49
N GLU A 70 -21.85 20.23 14.42
CA GLU A 70 -22.70 20.02 13.25
C GLU A 70 -22.10 20.60 11.96
N ALA A 71 -21.50 21.79 12.03
CA ALA A 71 -20.82 22.40 10.89
C ALA A 71 -19.62 21.58 10.40
N GLY A 72 -18.83 21.01 11.33
CA GLY A 72 -17.73 20.10 11.03
C GLY A 72 -18.21 18.81 10.36
N ARG A 73 -19.31 18.23 10.86
CA ARG A 73 -19.94 17.03 10.26
C ARG A 73 -20.47 17.28 8.85
N ASP A 74 -21.14 18.42 8.63
CA ASP A 74 -21.65 18.80 7.31
C ASP A 74 -20.53 19.01 6.28
N ARG A 75 -19.45 19.66 6.72
CA ARG A 75 -18.24 19.80 5.89
C ARG A 75 -17.59 18.46 5.59
N LEU A 76 -17.55 17.55 6.56
CA LEU A 76 -16.97 16.23 6.36
C LEU A 76 -17.79 15.36 5.41
N ARG A 77 -19.13 15.46 5.47
CA ARG A 77 -20.05 14.89 4.48
C ARG A 77 -19.70 15.36 3.07
N SER A 78 -19.59 16.67 2.87
CA SER A 78 -19.28 17.25 1.56
C SER A 78 -17.90 16.78 1.04
N ILE A 79 -16.90 16.67 1.91
CA ILE A 79 -15.58 16.14 1.56
C ILE A 79 -15.68 14.66 1.15
N TYR A 80 -16.46 13.85 1.88
CA TYR A 80 -16.68 12.45 1.55
C TYR A 80 -17.32 12.29 0.17
N ASP A 81 -18.41 13.01 -0.10
CA ASP A 81 -19.12 12.97 -1.38
C ASP A 81 -18.19 13.37 -2.54
N THR A 82 -17.47 14.49 -2.39
CA THR A 82 -16.47 14.94 -3.38
C THR A 82 -15.35 13.91 -3.57
N SER A 83 -14.93 13.24 -2.49
CA SER A 83 -13.86 12.24 -2.58
C SER A 83 -14.30 11.01 -3.37
N ILE A 84 -15.57 10.58 -3.25
CA ILE A 84 -16.12 9.50 -4.07
C ILE A 84 -16.09 9.88 -5.54
N GLU A 85 -16.58 11.07 -5.90
CA GLU A 85 -16.59 11.55 -7.29
C GLU A 85 -15.17 11.60 -7.88
N GLU A 86 -14.21 12.15 -7.13
CA GLU A 86 -12.82 12.25 -7.53
C GLU A 86 -12.16 10.86 -7.66
N LEU A 87 -12.48 9.91 -6.77
CA LEU A 87 -12.01 8.53 -6.88
C LEU A 87 -12.60 7.83 -8.10
N SER A 88 -13.92 7.91 -8.30
CA SER A 88 -14.60 7.31 -9.45
C SER A 88 -14.02 7.79 -10.78
N SER A 89 -13.64 9.07 -10.88
CA SER A 89 -12.99 9.63 -12.08
C SER A 89 -11.60 9.04 -12.37
N ALA A 90 -10.93 8.51 -11.35
CA ALA A 90 -9.58 7.94 -11.42
C ALA A 90 -9.56 6.40 -11.56
N LEU A 91 -10.74 5.79 -11.64
CA LEU A 91 -10.94 4.34 -11.70
C LEU A 91 -11.51 3.93 -13.06
N SER A 92 -11.36 2.65 -13.41
CA SER A 92 -12.06 2.05 -14.54
C SER A 92 -13.58 2.08 -14.30
N PRO A 93 -14.40 2.02 -15.37
CA PRO A 93 -15.86 2.00 -15.21
C PRO A 93 -16.37 0.90 -14.27
N GLU A 94 -15.78 -0.30 -14.33
CA GLU A 94 -16.15 -1.42 -13.47
C GLU A 94 -15.88 -1.13 -11.98
N LEU A 95 -14.70 -0.59 -11.65
CA LEU A 95 -14.35 -0.25 -10.28
C LEU A 95 -15.12 0.97 -9.77
N ALA A 96 -15.44 1.93 -10.64
CA ALA A 96 -16.30 3.06 -10.30
C ALA A 96 -17.73 2.60 -9.97
N GLU A 97 -18.31 1.69 -10.78
CA GLU A 97 -19.62 1.07 -10.49
C GLU A 97 -19.61 0.22 -9.22
N GLU A 98 -18.49 -0.46 -8.93
CA GLU A 98 -18.31 -1.16 -7.65
C GLU A 98 -18.30 -0.17 -6.48
N LEU A 99 -17.50 0.90 -6.58
CA LEU A 99 -17.39 1.93 -5.55
C LEU A 99 -18.75 2.57 -5.25
N GLU A 100 -19.51 2.96 -6.28
CA GLU A 100 -20.84 3.55 -6.12
C GLU A 100 -21.82 2.59 -5.43
N ARG A 101 -21.76 1.29 -5.74
CA ARG A 101 -22.63 0.27 -5.14
C ARG A 101 -22.37 0.06 -3.65
N ILE A 102 -21.11 0.18 -3.22
CA ILE A 102 -20.73 -0.03 -1.81
C ILE A 102 -20.84 1.25 -0.98
N THR A 103 -20.72 2.42 -1.62
CA THR A 103 -20.81 3.73 -0.98
C THR A 103 -22.22 4.30 -1.15
N SER A 104 -23.15 3.89 -0.27
CA SER A 104 -24.48 4.50 -0.24
C SER A 104 -24.39 5.96 0.25
N PRO A 105 -25.06 6.92 -0.42
CA PRO A 105 -25.14 8.30 0.04
C PRO A 105 -25.80 8.40 1.42
N PHE A 106 -25.38 9.39 2.22
CA PHE A 106 -26.10 9.75 3.44
C PHE A 106 -27.51 10.25 3.13
N ASP A 107 -28.47 9.95 4.00
CA ASP A 107 -29.87 10.31 3.78
C ASP A 107 -30.06 11.81 3.45
N GLY A 108 -30.93 12.05 2.48
CA GLY A 108 -31.08 13.32 1.77
C GLY A 108 -31.75 14.42 2.61
N GLY A 109 -30.95 15.07 3.46
CA GLY A 109 -31.32 16.35 4.09
C GLY A 109 -30.76 16.58 5.49
N GLU A 110 -30.32 15.53 6.18
CA GLU A 110 -29.82 15.63 7.56
C GLU A 110 -28.30 15.50 7.63
N VAL A 111 -27.66 16.25 8.54
CA VAL A 111 -26.22 16.16 8.76
C VAL A 111 -25.91 14.81 9.45
N PRO A 112 -25.15 13.91 8.80
CA PRO A 112 -24.88 12.58 9.34
C PRO A 112 -24.15 12.66 10.68
N SER A 113 -24.45 11.72 11.56
CA SER A 113 -23.79 11.57 12.85
C SER A 113 -22.29 11.29 12.69
N GLU A 114 -21.52 11.59 13.74
CA GLU A 114 -20.08 11.30 13.77
C GLU A 114 -19.79 9.80 13.65
N ALA A 115 -20.72 8.94 14.07
CA ALA A 115 -20.61 7.50 13.93
C ALA A 115 -20.78 7.07 12.45
N GLU A 116 -21.79 7.61 11.76
CA GLU A 116 -22.03 7.35 10.33
C GLU A 116 -20.85 7.80 9.47
N LEU A 117 -20.32 9.00 9.73
CA LEU A 117 -19.13 9.52 9.04
C LEU A 117 -17.91 8.61 9.23
N ARG A 118 -17.66 8.15 10.47
CA ARG A 118 -16.54 7.23 10.75
C ARG A 118 -16.70 5.89 10.04
N VAL A 119 -17.90 5.31 10.03
CA VAL A 119 -18.18 4.04 9.33
C VAL A 119 -17.98 4.20 7.83
N ALA A 120 -18.54 5.24 7.22
CA ALA A 120 -18.43 5.49 5.79
C ALA A 120 -16.97 5.71 5.35
N GLN A 121 -16.20 6.50 6.11
CA GLN A 121 -14.78 6.72 5.82
C GLN A 121 -13.95 5.45 6.03
N ALA A 122 -14.19 4.69 7.11
CA ALA A 122 -13.48 3.43 7.36
C ALA A 122 -13.77 2.39 6.26
N GLN A 123 -15.01 2.32 5.77
CA GLN A 123 -15.39 1.48 4.64
C GLN A 123 -14.59 1.86 3.38
N LEU A 124 -14.53 3.16 3.06
CA LEU A 124 -13.82 3.65 1.89
C LEU A 124 -12.31 3.38 1.98
N VAL A 125 -11.70 3.64 3.13
CA VAL A 125 -10.28 3.34 3.38
C VAL A 125 -10.01 1.84 3.24
N GLY A 126 -10.84 0.99 3.85
CA GLY A 126 -10.67 -0.47 3.79
C GLY A 126 -10.84 -1.03 2.37
N TRP A 127 -11.80 -0.50 1.59
CA TRP A 127 -11.97 -0.90 0.20
C TRP A 127 -10.76 -0.48 -0.65
N LEU A 128 -10.26 0.75 -0.49
CA LEU A 128 -9.06 1.21 -1.19
C LEU A 128 -7.83 0.36 -0.85
N GLU A 129 -7.63 0.03 0.42
CA GLU A 129 -6.57 -0.90 0.83
C GLU A 129 -6.72 -2.26 0.14
N GLY A 130 -7.93 -2.83 0.15
CA GLY A 130 -8.22 -4.10 -0.52
C GLY A 130 -7.92 -4.07 -2.02
N LEU A 131 -8.29 -2.98 -2.70
CA LEU A 131 -8.01 -2.76 -4.12
C LEU A 131 -6.50 -2.77 -4.39
N PHE A 132 -5.72 -2.00 -3.62
CA PHE A 132 -4.26 -1.94 -3.80
C PHE A 132 -3.58 -3.29 -3.52
N HIS A 133 -4.01 -4.01 -2.47
CA HIS A 133 -3.49 -5.35 -2.19
C HIS A 133 -3.86 -6.36 -3.29
N GLY A 134 -5.07 -6.27 -3.84
CA GLY A 134 -5.53 -7.12 -4.95
C GLY A 134 -4.69 -6.94 -6.21
N ILE A 135 -4.44 -5.69 -6.61
CA ILE A 135 -3.57 -5.32 -7.73
C ILE A 135 -2.14 -5.83 -7.49
N GLN A 136 -1.56 -5.59 -6.31
CA GLN A 136 -0.23 -6.09 -5.99
C GLN A 136 -0.13 -7.62 -6.04
N ALA A 137 -1.15 -8.33 -5.55
CA ALA A 137 -1.20 -9.79 -5.59
C ALA A 137 -1.32 -10.31 -7.04
N ALA A 138 -2.12 -9.66 -7.89
CA ALA A 138 -2.27 -10.00 -9.30
C ALA A 138 -0.95 -9.81 -10.06
N LEU A 139 -0.28 -8.66 -9.88
CA LEU A 139 1.04 -8.39 -10.47
C LEU A 139 2.09 -9.39 -10.01
N PHE A 140 2.13 -9.72 -8.72
CA PHE A 140 3.05 -10.71 -8.20
C PHE A 140 2.82 -12.09 -8.85
N ALA A 141 1.55 -12.51 -8.99
CA ALA A 141 1.20 -13.76 -9.66
C ALA A 141 1.62 -13.76 -11.14
N GLN A 142 1.38 -12.66 -11.86
CA GLN A 142 1.81 -12.51 -13.27
C GLN A 142 3.33 -12.63 -13.41
N GLN A 143 4.09 -11.95 -12.54
CA GLN A 143 5.56 -12.04 -12.56
C GLN A 143 6.06 -13.46 -12.26
N MET A 144 5.43 -14.16 -11.32
CA MET A 144 5.79 -15.54 -10.99
C MET A 144 5.48 -16.50 -12.14
N ALA A 145 4.34 -16.35 -12.80
CA ALA A 145 3.98 -17.14 -13.98
C ALA A 145 4.94 -16.88 -15.15
N ALA A 146 5.29 -15.62 -15.41
CA ALA A 146 6.25 -15.26 -16.45
C ALA A 146 7.65 -15.85 -16.17
N ARG A 147 8.11 -15.84 -14.91
CA ARG A 147 9.38 -16.47 -14.51
C ARG A 147 9.37 -17.98 -14.72
N GLN A 148 8.27 -18.66 -14.42
CA GLN A 148 8.13 -20.11 -14.64
C GLN A 148 8.16 -20.45 -16.13
N GLN A 149 7.42 -19.71 -16.96
CA GLN A 149 7.44 -19.89 -18.42
C GLN A 149 8.86 -19.74 -19.00
N LEU A 150 9.61 -18.73 -18.55
CA LEU A 150 11.01 -18.55 -18.97
C LEU A 150 11.92 -19.68 -18.49
N ALA A 151 11.69 -20.23 -17.30
CA ALA A 151 12.44 -21.37 -16.79
C ALA A 151 12.17 -22.64 -17.60
N GLU A 152 10.91 -22.91 -17.94
CA GLU A 152 10.51 -24.04 -18.81
C GLU A 152 11.11 -23.91 -20.21
N MET A 153 11.05 -22.73 -20.82
CA MET A 153 11.67 -22.47 -22.13
C MET A 153 13.18 -22.71 -22.10
N ARG A 154 13.86 -22.30 -21.02
CA ARG A 154 15.30 -22.58 -20.85
C ARG A 154 15.57 -24.08 -20.70
N GLN A 155 14.76 -24.80 -19.94
CA GLN A 155 14.86 -26.26 -19.79
C GLN A 155 14.67 -26.99 -21.13
N GLN A 156 13.72 -26.54 -21.95
CA GLN A 156 13.47 -27.12 -23.27
C GLN A 156 14.54 -26.73 -24.32
N ALA A 157 15.18 -25.57 -24.15
CA ALA A 157 16.24 -25.07 -25.03
C ALA A 157 17.64 -25.59 -24.67
N LEU A 158 17.81 -26.26 -23.53
CA LEU A 158 19.06 -26.96 -23.20
C LEU A 158 19.20 -28.19 -24.12
N PRO A 159 20.24 -28.28 -24.97
CA PRO A 159 20.43 -29.42 -25.84
C PRO A 159 20.60 -30.68 -24.99
N SER A 160 19.81 -31.72 -25.28
CA SER A 160 20.08 -33.07 -24.77
C SER A 160 21.53 -33.40 -25.10
N SER A 161 22.37 -33.60 -24.08
CA SER A 161 23.77 -33.99 -24.26
C SER A 161 23.83 -35.20 -25.20
N PRO A 162 24.41 -35.09 -26.42
CA PRO A 162 24.63 -36.24 -27.27
C PRO A 162 25.82 -37.00 -26.69
N GLY A 163 25.57 -37.96 -25.81
CA GLY A 163 26.67 -38.63 -25.10
C GLY A 163 26.39 -39.96 -24.39
N GLN A 164 25.18 -40.51 -24.40
CA GLN A 164 24.96 -41.85 -23.84
C GLN A 164 24.50 -42.81 -24.93
N ALA A 165 25.49 -43.37 -25.62
CA ALA A 165 25.27 -44.48 -26.55
C ALA A 165 24.71 -45.70 -25.78
N PRO A 166 23.67 -46.39 -26.30
CA PRO A 166 23.18 -47.62 -25.72
C PRO A 166 24.18 -48.74 -25.99
N GLN A 167 24.84 -49.25 -24.94
CA GLN A 167 25.56 -50.52 -25.03
C GLN A 167 24.54 -51.66 -24.98
N THR A 168 23.90 -51.93 -26.12
CA THR A 168 23.19 -53.19 -26.38
C THR A 168 24.16 -54.09 -27.14
N GLY A 169 24.56 -55.21 -26.53
CA GLY A 169 25.61 -56.09 -27.05
C GLY A 169 25.20 -56.91 -28.27
N PRO A 170 26.15 -57.64 -28.89
CA PRO A 170 25.84 -58.74 -29.79
C PRO A 170 26.33 -60.07 -29.23
N GLY A 171 25.44 -61.07 -29.20
CA GLY A 171 25.88 -62.47 -29.19
C GLY A 171 26.43 -62.86 -30.55
N VAL A 172 27.56 -63.58 -30.59
CA VAL A 172 27.99 -64.38 -31.75
C VAL A 172 28.70 -65.64 -31.24
N TYR A 173 28.30 -66.75 -31.85
CA TYR A 173 28.75 -68.14 -31.73
C TYR A 173 30.28 -68.34 -31.77
N LEU A 174 30.77 -69.28 -30.96
CA LEU A 174 31.54 -70.48 -31.35
C LEU A 174 31.71 -71.41 -30.14
#